data_AF-A0A5E8CLN0-F1
#
_entry.id   AF-A0A5E8CLN0-F1
#
_cell.length_a   1.000
_cell.length_b   1.000
_cell.length_c   1.000
_cell.angle_alpha   90.00
_cell.angle_beta   90.00
_cell.angle_gamma   90.00
#
_symmetry.space_group_name_H-M   'P 1'
#
loop_
_entity.id
_entity.type
_entity.pdbx_description
1 polymer ?
#
loop_
_entity_poly.entity_id
_entity_poly.type
_entity_poly.pdbx_seq_one_letter_code
_entity_poly.pdbx_strand_id
1 'polypeptide(L)'
;MGKLGKRQLLCSDEGLCFNAKDAIQGVLVQEVRQRMVKSIYKSIETDKVEIAGDLTMDGTRSIKGKNAGDAQNVFSATTAKVTVGGGAVDLGASGSATSIKGTANVAGGFSARGYASSVPSMLVKYPSHTTDIGTGAQTLTIAQILTGIILCDPTAAATHTTPTAALTVAGVTGVAVGDTIDFHLLNTGTAGEDETITVAAGTGVTLVGFADVENSATTHDAFSVGSSHWRIRFTNVTSGSEAYTIYRLA
;
A
#
# COMPACT_ATOMS: atom_id res chain seq x y z
N MET A 1 -34.76 -79.81 42.33
CA MET A 1 -33.35 -79.37 42.29
C MET A 1 -32.84 -79.51 40.85
N GLY A 2 -32.30 -78.43 40.28
CA GLY A 2 -31.40 -78.51 39.12
C GLY A 2 -31.98 -78.14 37.75
N LYS A 3 -31.79 -76.87 37.34
CA LYS A 3 -30.83 -76.49 36.29
C LYS A 3 -30.91 -74.96 36.07
N LEU A 4 -29.92 -74.23 36.62
CA LEU A 4 -29.67 -72.85 36.21
C LEU A 4 -29.19 -72.87 34.75
N GLY A 5 -29.94 -72.22 33.86
CA GLY A 5 -29.52 -71.95 32.49
C GLY A 5 -28.24 -71.10 32.50
N LYS A 6 -27.25 -71.52 31.71
CA LYS A 6 -25.98 -70.82 31.52
C LYS A 6 -26.25 -69.39 31.03
N ARG A 7 -25.90 -68.39 31.84
CA ARG A 7 -25.78 -66.99 31.38
C ARG A 7 -24.40 -66.83 30.78
N GLN A 8 -24.34 -66.79 29.45
CA GLN A 8 -23.11 -66.54 28.73
C GLN A 8 -22.86 -65.03 28.76
N LEU A 9 -21.82 -64.63 29.50
CA LEU A 9 -21.33 -63.25 29.54
C LEU A 9 -20.40 -63.09 28.33
N LEU A 10 -20.92 -62.50 27.24
CA LEU A 10 -20.11 -62.13 26.08
C LEU A 10 -19.68 -60.68 26.28
N CYS A 11 -18.42 -60.48 26.69
CA CYS A 11 -17.77 -59.19 26.61
C CYS A 11 -16.73 -59.28 25.49
N SER A 12 -16.97 -58.62 24.36
CA SER A 12 -15.94 -58.32 23.36
C SER A 12 -15.80 -56.81 23.29
N ASP A 13 -14.61 -56.32 23.61
CA ASP A 13 -14.08 -54.98 23.38
C ASP A 13 -15.02 -53.81 23.66
N GLU A 14 -15.06 -53.44 24.95
CA GLU A 14 -15.02 -52.08 25.51
C GLU A 14 -15.55 -52.15 26.97
N GLY A 15 -14.73 -52.73 27.85
CA GLY A 15 -14.71 -52.63 29.32
C GLY A 15 -15.95 -52.22 30.14
N LEU A 16 -17.18 -52.61 29.81
CA LEU A 16 -18.38 -52.26 30.57
C LEU A 16 -19.17 -53.51 30.99
N CYS A 17 -18.71 -54.11 32.09
CA CYS A 17 -19.41 -55.21 32.75
C CYS A 17 -20.57 -54.65 33.58
N PHE A 18 -21.82 -55.02 33.26
CA PHE A 18 -22.99 -54.68 34.08
C PHE A 18 -23.58 -55.90 34.79
N ASN A 19 -23.87 -55.72 36.08
CA ASN A 19 -24.61 -56.68 36.89
C ASN A 19 -26.11 -56.59 36.56
N ALA A 20 -26.76 -57.74 36.35
CA ALA A 20 -28.05 -57.86 35.66
C ALA A 20 -29.27 -57.23 36.39
N LYS A 21 -29.09 -56.54 37.51
CA LYS A 21 -30.16 -55.89 38.28
C LYS A 21 -30.39 -54.41 37.91
N ASP A 22 -29.40 -53.75 37.29
CA ASP A 22 -29.47 -52.32 36.92
C ASP A 22 -29.49 -52.07 35.40
N ALA A 23 -29.88 -53.09 34.63
CA ALA A 23 -29.72 -53.12 33.17
C ALA A 23 -30.46 -52.00 32.42
N ILE A 24 -31.60 -51.52 32.94
CA ILE A 24 -32.39 -50.46 32.28
C ILE A 24 -31.76 -49.08 32.50
N GLN A 25 -31.27 -48.82 33.71
CA GLN A 25 -30.61 -47.56 34.07
C GLN A 25 -29.20 -47.48 33.43
N GLY A 26 -28.46 -48.60 33.40
CA GLY A 26 -27.13 -48.66 32.79
C GLY A 26 -27.13 -48.45 31.27
N VAL A 27 -28.11 -49.01 30.56
CA VAL A 27 -28.23 -48.87 29.09
C VAL A 27 -28.55 -47.42 28.70
N LEU A 28 -29.46 -46.76 29.41
CA LEU A 28 -29.83 -45.38 29.13
C LEU A 28 -28.65 -44.41 29.29
N VAL A 29 -27.85 -44.61 30.34
CA VAL A 29 -26.65 -43.80 30.61
C VAL A 29 -25.59 -44.01 29.52
N GLN A 30 -25.42 -45.24 29.04
CA GLN A 30 -24.45 -45.54 27.97
C GLN A 30 -24.88 -44.99 26.61
N GLU A 31 -26.16 -45.11 26.24
CA GLU A 31 -26.65 -44.53 25.00
C GLU A 31 -26.54 -43.00 24.99
N VAL A 32 -26.86 -42.35 26.11
CA VAL A 32 -26.73 -40.89 26.24
C VAL A 32 -25.27 -40.47 26.12
N ARG A 33 -24.34 -41.21 26.75
CA ARG A 33 -22.90 -40.95 26.67
C ARG A 33 -22.37 -41.15 25.25
N GLN A 34 -22.74 -42.24 24.58
CA GLN A 34 -22.33 -42.50 23.19
C GLN A 34 -22.92 -41.47 22.22
N ARG A 35 -24.16 -41.01 22.43
CA ARG A 35 -24.77 -39.94 21.63
C ARG A 35 -24.06 -38.59 21.82
N MET A 36 -23.69 -38.24 23.05
CA MET A 36 -22.91 -37.03 23.32
C MET A 36 -21.53 -37.08 22.67
N VAL A 37 -20.81 -38.19 22.83
CA VAL A 37 -19.49 -38.39 22.22
C VAL A 37 -19.61 -38.32 20.69
N LYS A 38 -20.55 -39.05 20.09
CA LYS A 38 -20.75 -39.07 18.64
C LYS A 38 -21.15 -37.70 18.07
N SER A 39 -21.94 -36.92 18.80
CA SER A 39 -22.32 -35.56 18.40
C SER A 39 -21.12 -34.61 18.41
N ILE A 40 -20.23 -34.74 19.39
CA ILE A 40 -19.03 -33.91 19.52
C ILE A 40 -18.02 -34.29 18.43
N TYR A 41 -17.75 -35.59 18.26
CA TYR A 41 -16.79 -36.08 17.24
C TYR A 41 -17.23 -35.79 15.80
N LYS A 42 -18.54 -35.87 15.49
CA LYS A 42 -19.06 -35.57 14.14
C LYS A 42 -18.80 -34.13 13.71
N SER A 43 -18.64 -33.19 14.65
CA SER A 43 -18.28 -31.80 14.36
C SER A 43 -16.78 -31.56 14.18
N ILE A 44 -15.95 -32.51 14.61
CA ILE A 44 -14.48 -32.43 14.60
C ILE A 44 -13.89 -33.18 13.38
N GLU A 45 -14.60 -34.17 12.84
CA GLU A 45 -14.18 -34.95 11.66
C GLU A 45 -14.49 -34.29 10.31
N THR A 46 -15.22 -33.17 10.28
CA THR A 46 -15.44 -32.42 9.05
C THR A 46 -14.27 -31.48 8.79
N ASP A 47 -13.75 -31.41 7.55
CA ASP A 47 -12.66 -30.51 7.11
C ASP A 47 -12.94 -29.00 7.33
N LYS A 48 -14.13 -28.68 7.86
CA LYS A 48 -14.63 -27.34 8.14
C LYS A 48 -15.33 -27.34 9.49
N VAL A 49 -15.06 -26.28 10.27
CA VAL A 49 -15.81 -25.93 11.47
C VAL A 49 -16.59 -24.67 11.14
N GLU A 50 -17.92 -24.75 11.13
CA GLU A 50 -18.81 -23.60 10.96
C GLU A 50 -19.23 -23.08 12.35
N ILE A 51 -18.93 -21.82 12.63
CA ILE A 51 -19.31 -21.14 13.87
C ILE A 51 -20.41 -20.14 13.50
N ALA A 52 -21.63 -20.39 13.99
CA ALA A 52 -22.79 -19.54 13.72
C ALA A 52 -22.85 -18.25 14.59
N GLY A 53 -21.91 -18.10 15.52
CA GLY A 53 -21.79 -16.94 16.42
C GLY A 53 -20.34 -16.45 16.53
N ASP A 54 -20.01 -15.82 17.66
CA ASP A 54 -18.68 -15.27 17.87
C ASP A 54 -17.66 -16.35 18.21
N LEU A 55 -16.50 -16.31 17.55
CA LEU A 55 -15.31 -16.99 18.03
C LEU A 55 -14.68 -16.14 19.14
N THR A 56 -14.84 -16.55 20.39
CA THR A 56 -14.18 -15.90 21.55
C THR A 56 -12.88 -16.63 21.88
N MET A 57 -11.76 -15.89 21.96
CA MET A 57 -10.48 -16.40 22.47
C MET A 57 -10.14 -15.64 23.76
N ASP A 58 -10.15 -16.32 24.91
CA ASP A 58 -9.78 -15.74 26.20
C ASP A 58 -8.27 -15.84 26.47
N GLY A 59 -7.69 -14.89 27.21
CA GLY A 59 -6.27 -14.93 27.61
C GLY A 59 -5.25 -14.71 26.48
N THR A 60 -4.03 -15.24 26.62
CA THR A 60 -2.91 -15.13 25.64
C THR A 60 -2.98 -16.13 24.48
N ARG A 61 -4.19 -16.39 23.96
CA ARG A 61 -4.37 -17.39 22.90
C ARG A 61 -4.07 -16.81 21.52
N SER A 62 -3.41 -17.61 20.68
CA SER A 62 -3.08 -17.27 19.30
C SER A 62 -3.77 -18.25 18.35
N ILE A 63 -4.12 -17.79 17.15
CA ILE A 63 -4.35 -18.70 16.03
C ILE A 63 -2.97 -19.19 15.58
N LYS A 64 -2.72 -20.49 15.59
CA LYS A 64 -1.43 -21.09 15.23
C LYS A 64 -1.63 -22.11 14.12
N GLY A 65 -0.77 -22.07 13.12
CA GLY A 65 -0.59 -23.15 12.15
C GLY A 65 -0.06 -24.41 12.83
N LYS A 66 -0.28 -25.57 12.19
CA LYS A 66 0.18 -26.87 12.70
C LYS A 66 1.70 -26.95 12.77
N ASN A 67 2.40 -26.42 11.75
CA ASN A 67 3.86 -26.40 11.69
C ASN A 67 4.39 -24.96 11.60
N ALA A 68 5.64 -24.77 12.01
CA ALA A 68 6.34 -23.50 11.81
C ALA A 68 6.62 -23.27 10.32
N GLY A 69 6.31 -22.06 9.82
CA GLY A 69 6.50 -21.68 8.41
C GLY A 69 5.28 -21.87 7.51
N ASP A 70 4.24 -22.58 7.97
CA ASP A 70 2.99 -22.69 7.22
C ASP A 70 2.27 -21.33 7.18
N ALA A 71 1.77 -20.98 6.00
CA ALA A 71 0.95 -19.77 5.83
C ALA A 71 -0.33 -19.89 6.67
N GLN A 72 -0.60 -18.88 7.49
CA GLN A 72 -1.82 -18.80 8.28
C GLN A 72 -2.79 -17.85 7.59
N ASN A 73 -3.73 -18.42 6.84
CA ASN A 73 -4.82 -17.66 6.25
C ASN A 73 -5.97 -17.59 7.27
N VAL A 74 -6.16 -16.43 7.88
CA VAL A 74 -7.32 -16.19 8.78
C VAL A 74 -8.60 -15.95 7.97
N PHE A 75 -8.45 -15.48 6.72
CA PHE A 75 -9.53 -15.30 5.77
C PHE A 75 -9.20 -16.05 4.47
N SER A 76 -10.20 -16.71 3.87
CA SER A 76 -10.07 -17.31 2.54
C SER A 76 -9.68 -16.26 1.49
N ALA A 77 -9.20 -16.68 0.32
CA ALA A 77 -9.03 -15.81 -0.85
C ALA A 77 -10.40 -15.31 -1.33
N THR A 78 -10.88 -14.25 -0.69
CA THR A 78 -12.13 -13.57 -1.02
C THR A 78 -11.82 -12.17 -1.57
N THR A 79 -12.67 -11.70 -2.49
CA THR A 79 -12.65 -10.31 -2.98
C THR A 79 -13.53 -9.38 -2.14
N ALA A 80 -14.28 -9.94 -1.18
CA ALA A 80 -15.14 -9.18 -0.29
C ALA A 80 -14.31 -8.35 0.72
N LYS A 81 -14.88 -7.22 1.15
CA LYS A 81 -14.27 -6.36 2.16
C LYS A 81 -14.11 -7.13 3.49
N VAL A 82 -12.87 -7.26 3.95
CA VAL A 82 -12.58 -7.70 5.31
C VAL A 82 -12.49 -6.46 6.20
N THR A 83 -13.34 -6.40 7.23
CA THR A 83 -13.27 -5.37 8.26
C THR A 83 -12.66 -5.98 9.51
N VAL A 84 -11.55 -5.41 9.99
CA VAL A 84 -10.85 -5.91 11.19
C VAL A 84 -11.14 -4.96 12.35
N GLY A 85 -12.14 -5.31 13.15
CA GLY A 85 -12.54 -4.56 14.34
C GLY A 85 -13.13 -3.18 14.08
N GLY A 86 -13.45 -2.46 15.16
CA GLY A 86 -13.88 -1.06 15.15
C GLY A 86 -12.91 -0.11 15.87
N GLY A 87 -11.72 -0.60 16.24
CA GLY A 87 -10.69 0.10 17.01
C GLY A 87 -9.32 0.02 16.35
N ALA A 88 -8.26 0.25 17.14
CA ALA A 88 -6.89 0.16 16.66
C ALA A 88 -6.54 -1.27 16.21
N VAL A 89 -5.74 -1.37 15.15
CA VAL A 89 -5.20 -2.63 14.62
C VAL A 89 -3.69 -2.50 14.56
N ASP A 90 -3.00 -3.32 15.36
CA ASP A 90 -1.55 -3.40 15.35
C ASP A 90 -1.09 -4.49 14.37
N LEU A 91 -0.13 -4.17 13.51
CA LEU A 91 0.37 -5.06 12.46
C LEU A 91 1.88 -5.30 12.63
N GLY A 92 2.23 -6.49 13.12
CA GLY A 92 3.60 -6.93 13.34
C GLY A 92 4.09 -6.74 14.77
N ALA A 93 5.25 -7.31 15.07
CA ALA A 93 5.91 -7.18 16.36
C ALA A 93 6.84 -5.96 16.40
N SER A 94 7.03 -5.37 17.57
CA SER A 94 8.02 -4.31 17.76
C SER A 94 9.40 -4.74 17.26
N GLY A 95 10.05 -3.86 16.49
CA GLY A 95 11.38 -4.11 15.91
C GLY A 95 11.40 -5.11 14.74
N SER A 96 10.25 -5.61 14.29
CA SER A 96 10.13 -6.49 13.13
C SER A 96 9.53 -5.78 11.93
N ALA A 97 9.94 -6.15 10.72
CA ALA A 97 9.38 -5.61 9.50
C ALA A 97 7.97 -6.18 9.24
N THR A 98 7.04 -5.31 8.87
CA THR A 98 5.73 -5.67 8.33
C THR A 98 5.72 -5.32 6.84
N SER A 99 5.61 -6.33 5.97
CA SER A 99 5.66 -6.13 4.51
C SER A 99 4.29 -6.28 3.87
N ILE A 100 3.82 -5.26 3.16
CA ILE A 100 2.63 -5.31 2.30
C ILE A 100 3.12 -5.48 0.86
N LYS A 101 2.80 -6.61 0.23
CA LYS A 101 3.31 -6.95 -1.12
C LYS A 101 2.58 -6.24 -2.27
N GLY A 102 1.46 -5.57 -1.98
CA GLY A 102 0.66 -4.81 -2.95
C GLY A 102 0.55 -3.33 -2.58
N THR A 103 -0.41 -2.65 -3.21
CA THR A 103 -0.69 -1.24 -2.91
C THR A 103 -1.43 -1.12 -1.58
N ALA A 104 -0.94 -0.24 -0.71
CA ALA A 104 -1.67 0.22 0.48
C ALA A 104 -2.42 1.52 0.14
N ASN A 105 -3.75 1.49 0.13
CA ASN A 105 -4.57 2.70 0.00
C ASN A 105 -5.06 3.13 1.40
N VAL A 106 -4.72 4.35 1.81
CA VAL A 106 -5.06 4.90 3.13
C VAL A 106 -5.86 6.17 2.93
N ALA A 107 -7.16 6.13 3.26
CA ALA A 107 -8.04 7.29 3.11
C ALA A 107 -7.87 8.34 4.22
N GLY A 108 -7.23 7.96 5.34
CA GLY A 108 -6.93 8.86 6.46
C GLY A 108 -5.48 9.32 6.47
N GLY A 109 -5.01 9.80 7.63
CA GLY A 109 -3.61 10.18 7.81
C GLY A 109 -2.67 8.97 7.77
N PHE A 110 -1.57 9.09 7.01
CA PHE A 110 -0.44 8.18 7.09
C PHE A 110 0.71 8.86 7.84
N SER A 111 1.32 8.15 8.79
CA SER A 111 2.43 8.67 9.58
C SER A 111 3.63 7.73 9.52
N ALA A 112 4.57 8.00 8.63
CA ALA A 112 5.87 7.31 8.59
C ALA A 112 6.83 7.95 9.60
N ARG A 113 6.84 7.45 10.84
CA ARG A 113 7.79 7.87 11.88
C ARG A 113 8.91 6.86 12.03
N GLY A 114 10.11 7.35 12.32
CA GLY A 114 11.33 6.55 12.47
C GLY A 114 12.30 6.84 11.34
N TYR A 115 13.46 7.41 11.68
CA TYR A 115 14.55 7.64 10.74
C TYR A 115 15.81 7.01 11.34
N ALA A 116 16.62 6.38 10.50
CA ALA A 116 18.03 6.28 10.82
C ALA A 116 18.73 7.41 10.05
N SER A 117 19.85 7.93 10.55
CA SER A 117 20.62 8.94 9.81
C SER A 117 21.00 8.47 8.39
N SER A 118 21.02 7.16 8.15
CA SER A 118 21.35 6.52 6.89
C SER A 118 20.15 6.14 6.02
N VAL A 119 18.91 6.16 6.54
CA VAL A 119 17.71 5.84 5.74
C VAL A 119 16.52 6.74 6.12
N PRO A 120 15.94 7.46 5.14
CA PRO A 120 14.78 8.31 5.41
C PRO A 120 13.53 7.46 5.72
N SER A 121 12.58 8.06 6.46
CA SER A 121 11.31 7.41 6.81
C SER A 121 10.42 7.12 5.60
N MET A 122 10.61 7.86 4.49
CA MET A 122 9.90 7.68 3.23
C MET A 122 10.90 7.89 2.08
N LEU A 123 10.91 6.96 1.13
CA LEU A 123 11.70 7.07 -0.10
C LEU A 123 10.74 7.20 -1.29
N VAL A 124 10.79 8.34 -1.96
CA VAL A 124 10.07 8.55 -3.23
C VAL A 124 11.02 8.13 -4.36
N LYS A 125 10.61 7.13 -5.15
CA LYS A 125 11.36 6.70 -6.33
C LYS A 125 10.78 7.41 -7.56
N TYR A 126 11.61 8.19 -8.23
CA TYR A 126 11.30 8.76 -9.53
C TYR A 126 11.74 7.79 -10.65
N PRO A 127 11.07 7.80 -11.82
CA PRO A 127 11.64 7.23 -13.04
C PRO A 127 13.03 7.82 -13.35
N SER A 128 13.77 7.20 -14.26
CA SER A 128 15.02 7.83 -14.76
C SER A 128 14.73 9.26 -15.21
N HIS A 129 15.60 10.19 -14.83
CA HIS A 129 15.49 11.58 -15.27
C HIS A 129 15.58 11.66 -16.80
N THR A 130 14.97 12.70 -17.36
CA THR A 130 15.10 12.97 -18.79
C THR A 130 16.50 13.53 -19.05
N THR A 131 17.33 12.79 -19.79
CA THR A 131 18.77 13.05 -19.91
C THR A 131 19.11 14.31 -20.68
N ASP A 132 18.27 14.69 -21.64
CA ASP A 132 18.31 15.97 -22.36
C ASP A 132 17.02 16.07 -23.17
N ILE A 133 16.33 17.20 -23.13
CA ILE A 133 15.15 17.45 -23.97
C ILE A 133 15.51 18.03 -25.34
N GLY A 134 16.78 18.36 -25.60
CA GLY A 134 17.29 18.86 -26.87
C GLY A 134 17.63 20.35 -26.82
N THR A 135 18.00 20.92 -27.97
CA THR A 135 18.74 22.18 -28.05
C THR A 135 17.91 23.44 -28.31
N GLY A 136 16.58 23.33 -28.40
CA GLY A 136 15.71 24.42 -28.84
C GLY A 136 14.40 24.52 -28.06
N ALA A 137 13.60 25.54 -28.40
CA ALA A 137 12.29 25.77 -27.78
C ALA A 137 11.34 24.56 -27.93
N GLN A 138 10.64 24.21 -26.84
CA GLN A 138 9.78 23.02 -26.79
C GLN A 138 8.60 23.23 -25.84
N THR A 139 7.56 22.42 -25.99
CA THR A 139 6.52 22.29 -24.96
C THR A 139 6.85 21.10 -24.07
N LEU A 140 7.09 21.35 -22.78
CA LEU A 140 7.32 20.32 -21.78
C LEU A 140 6.07 19.45 -21.63
N THR A 141 6.29 18.16 -21.44
CA THR A 141 5.24 17.19 -21.15
C THR A 141 5.15 16.93 -19.65
N ILE A 142 3.96 16.57 -19.19
CA ILE A 142 3.77 16.13 -17.79
C ILE A 142 4.62 14.89 -17.46
N ALA A 143 4.84 13.99 -18.42
CA ALA A 143 5.70 12.84 -18.24
C ALA A 143 7.16 13.24 -17.95
N GLN A 144 7.70 14.24 -18.65
CA GLN A 144 9.04 14.77 -18.38
C GLN A 144 9.12 15.40 -16.99
N ILE A 145 8.11 16.19 -16.60
CA ILE A 145 8.05 16.81 -15.26
C ILE A 145 8.01 15.76 -14.15
N LEU A 146 7.26 14.66 -14.33
CA LEU A 146 7.16 13.58 -13.36
C LEU A 146 8.47 12.76 -13.20
N THR A 147 9.47 12.97 -14.05
CA THR A 147 10.82 12.42 -13.81
C THR A 147 11.59 13.19 -12.72
N GLY A 148 11.10 14.34 -12.29
CA GLY A 148 11.64 15.16 -11.19
C GLY A 148 12.84 16.04 -11.57
N ILE A 149 13.59 15.66 -12.60
CA ILE A 149 14.73 16.43 -13.13
C ILE A 149 14.65 16.44 -14.66
N ILE A 150 14.72 17.64 -15.23
CA ILE A 150 14.79 17.89 -16.67
C ILE A 150 16.14 18.55 -16.96
N LEU A 151 16.88 18.00 -17.92
CA LEU A 151 18.12 18.56 -18.44
C LEU A 151 17.87 19.15 -19.83
N CYS A 152 18.54 20.25 -20.17
CA CYS A 152 18.55 20.83 -21.51
C CYS A 152 19.90 21.51 -21.78
N ASP A 153 20.50 21.18 -22.94
CA ASP A 153 21.69 21.85 -23.49
C ASP A 153 21.27 22.76 -24.67
N PRO A 154 20.73 23.96 -24.41
CA PRO A 154 20.32 24.87 -25.46
C PRO A 154 21.54 25.42 -26.18
N THR A 155 21.54 25.46 -27.52
CA THR A 155 22.65 26.06 -28.31
C THR A 155 22.49 27.58 -28.53
N ALA A 156 21.37 28.13 -28.08
CA ALA A 156 20.98 29.54 -28.08
C ALA A 156 19.77 29.70 -27.15
N ALA A 157 19.45 30.93 -26.74
CA ALA A 157 18.30 31.22 -25.88
C ALA A 157 17.02 30.50 -26.36
N ALA A 158 16.39 29.75 -25.46
CA ALA A 158 15.28 28.86 -25.77
C ALA A 158 14.12 29.10 -24.83
N THR A 159 12.89 29.10 -25.36
CA THR A 159 11.68 29.18 -24.53
C THR A 159 11.04 27.80 -24.41
N HIS A 160 10.95 27.28 -23.20
CA HIS A 160 10.20 26.06 -22.92
C HIS A 160 8.83 26.39 -22.35
N THR A 161 7.78 25.99 -23.05
CA THR A 161 6.39 26.18 -22.62
C THR A 161 5.99 25.03 -21.70
N THR A 162 5.40 25.32 -20.54
CA THR A 162 4.87 24.27 -19.65
C THR A 162 3.67 23.54 -20.30
N PRO A 163 3.36 22.29 -19.89
CA PRO A 163 2.16 21.62 -20.39
C PRO A 163 0.91 22.42 -20.02
N THR A 164 -0.12 22.34 -20.85
CA THR A 164 -1.42 22.95 -20.52
C THR A 164 -1.98 22.34 -19.23
N ALA A 165 -2.83 23.09 -18.53
CA ALA A 165 -3.45 22.59 -17.31
C ALA A 165 -4.27 21.31 -17.54
N ALA A 166 -5.01 21.22 -18.65
CA ALA A 166 -5.76 20.03 -19.02
C ALA A 166 -4.86 18.80 -19.21
N LEU A 167 -3.72 18.94 -19.91
CA LEU A 167 -2.77 17.84 -20.08
C LEU A 167 -2.09 17.43 -18.77
N THR A 168 -1.87 18.40 -17.88
CA THR A 168 -1.24 18.17 -16.57
C THR A 168 -2.17 17.40 -15.64
N VAL A 169 -3.44 17.81 -15.55
CA VAL A 169 -4.45 17.11 -14.75
C VAL A 169 -4.71 15.71 -15.29
N ALA A 170 -4.83 15.55 -16.62
CA ALA A 170 -5.00 14.24 -17.24
C ALA A 170 -3.80 13.30 -17.02
N GLY A 171 -2.59 13.85 -16.90
CA GLY A 171 -1.37 13.08 -16.68
C GLY A 171 -1.14 12.62 -15.24
N VAL A 172 -1.90 13.13 -14.27
CA VAL A 172 -1.72 12.83 -12.84
C VAL A 172 -3.00 12.24 -12.27
N THR A 173 -3.07 10.91 -12.26
CA THR A 173 -4.26 10.18 -11.79
C THR A 173 -4.61 10.53 -10.36
N GLY A 174 -5.85 10.98 -10.14
CA GLY A 174 -6.39 11.26 -8.81
C GLY A 174 -5.97 12.60 -8.21
N VAL A 175 -5.35 13.48 -9.00
CA VAL A 175 -4.95 14.81 -8.54
C VAL A 175 -6.15 15.64 -8.08
N ALA A 176 -5.97 16.35 -6.97
CA ALA A 176 -6.95 17.25 -6.39
C ALA A 176 -6.44 18.69 -6.31
N VAL A 177 -7.36 19.64 -6.12
CA VAL A 177 -7.00 21.04 -5.87
C VAL A 177 -6.18 21.12 -4.58
N GLY A 178 -5.05 21.83 -4.65
CA GLY A 178 -4.10 21.98 -3.55
C GLY A 178 -2.93 21.02 -3.58
N ASP A 179 -2.99 19.94 -4.38
CA ASP A 179 -1.86 19.05 -4.60
C ASP A 179 -0.70 19.78 -5.29
N THR A 180 0.51 19.28 -5.06
CA THR A 180 1.73 19.88 -5.61
C THR A 180 2.66 18.85 -6.23
N ILE A 181 3.34 19.26 -7.30
CA ILE A 181 4.40 18.48 -7.95
C ILE A 181 5.64 19.37 -8.03
N ASP A 182 6.77 18.84 -7.57
CA ASP A 182 8.06 19.51 -7.63
C ASP A 182 8.91 18.91 -8.74
N PHE A 183 9.64 19.77 -9.46
CA PHE A 183 10.63 19.35 -10.43
C PHE A 183 11.77 20.37 -10.52
N HIS A 184 12.87 19.94 -11.12
CA HIS A 184 14.03 20.77 -11.38
C HIS A 184 14.28 20.88 -12.88
N LEU A 185 14.67 22.06 -13.33
CA LEU A 185 15.16 22.29 -14.68
C LEU A 185 16.61 22.76 -14.58
N LEU A 186 17.49 22.01 -15.21
CA LEU A 186 18.93 22.26 -15.24
C LEU A 186 19.32 22.64 -16.66
N ASN A 187 19.80 23.86 -16.82
CA ASN A 187 20.42 24.36 -18.03
C ASN A 187 21.88 23.92 -18.05
N THR A 188 22.18 22.97 -18.91
CA THR A 188 23.52 22.42 -19.13
C THR A 188 24.20 23.02 -20.36
N GLY A 189 23.72 24.16 -20.86
CA GLY A 189 24.30 24.93 -21.97
C GLY A 189 25.82 25.08 -21.86
N THR A 190 26.51 24.87 -22.98
CA THR A 190 27.99 24.91 -23.04
C THR A 190 28.56 25.81 -24.15
N ALA A 191 27.73 26.37 -25.03
CA ALA A 191 28.16 27.09 -26.22
C ALA A 191 28.46 28.58 -26.00
N GLY A 192 28.18 29.17 -24.82
CA GLY A 192 28.66 30.51 -24.44
C GLY A 192 27.61 31.42 -23.82
N GLU A 193 27.82 32.74 -23.92
CA GLU A 193 26.84 33.75 -23.50
C GLU A 193 25.56 33.63 -24.38
N ASP A 194 24.38 33.87 -23.80
CA ASP A 194 23.05 33.79 -24.45
C ASP A 194 22.42 32.40 -24.65
N GLU A 195 22.60 31.48 -23.69
CA GLU A 195 21.96 30.15 -23.66
C GLU A 195 20.84 30.04 -22.62
N THR A 196 20.23 31.16 -22.25
CA THR A 196 19.17 31.23 -21.24
C THR A 196 17.95 30.42 -21.65
N ILE A 197 17.45 29.59 -20.74
CA ILE A 197 16.16 28.93 -20.91
C ILE A 197 15.08 29.76 -20.22
N THR A 198 14.12 30.27 -20.98
CA THR A 198 12.93 30.94 -20.43
C THR A 198 11.78 29.95 -20.31
N VAL A 199 11.22 29.81 -19.11
CA VAL A 199 9.99 29.02 -18.92
C VAL A 199 8.77 29.88 -19.23
N ALA A 200 7.96 29.46 -20.20
CA ALA A 200 6.71 30.12 -20.56
C ALA A 200 5.49 29.34 -20.05
N ALA A 201 4.46 30.06 -19.62
CA ALA A 201 3.20 29.46 -19.17
C ALA A 201 2.39 28.90 -20.35
N GLY A 202 2.04 27.61 -20.28
CA GLY A 202 1.04 27.02 -21.18
C GLY A 202 -0.39 27.52 -20.90
N THR A 203 -1.35 27.05 -21.69
CA THR A 203 -2.78 27.39 -21.49
C THR A 203 -3.28 26.90 -20.13
N GLY A 204 -3.99 27.78 -19.39
CA GLY A 204 -4.51 27.49 -18.05
C GLY A 204 -3.45 27.55 -16.95
N VAL A 205 -2.26 28.08 -17.25
CA VAL A 205 -1.13 28.14 -16.31
C VAL A 205 -0.87 29.58 -15.90
N THR A 206 -0.67 29.82 -14.61
CA THR A 206 -0.14 31.07 -14.10
C THR A 206 1.30 30.85 -13.63
N LEU A 207 2.27 31.56 -14.21
CA LEU A 207 3.66 31.53 -13.77
C LEU A 207 3.92 32.64 -12.75
N VAL A 208 4.55 32.27 -11.63
CA VAL A 208 4.93 33.17 -10.55
C VAL A 208 6.41 33.02 -10.25
N GLY A 209 7.13 34.15 -10.20
CA GLY A 209 8.58 34.19 -9.99
C GLY A 209 9.34 34.49 -11.27
N PHE A 210 10.66 34.31 -11.24
CA PHE A 210 11.53 34.59 -12.39
C PHE A 210 11.56 33.40 -13.35
N ALA A 211 11.28 33.67 -14.62
CA ALA A 211 11.06 32.65 -15.66
C ALA A 211 12.37 32.05 -16.19
N ASP A 212 13.47 32.76 -16.05
CA ASP A 212 14.71 32.41 -16.71
C ASP A 212 15.58 31.47 -15.88
N VAL A 213 16.20 30.52 -16.58
CA VAL A 213 17.20 29.58 -16.10
C VAL A 213 18.44 29.80 -16.96
N GLU A 214 19.31 30.68 -16.46
CA GLU A 214 20.60 30.98 -17.08
C GLU A 214 21.49 29.74 -17.15
N ASN A 215 22.42 29.70 -18.11
CA ASN A 215 23.41 28.63 -18.21
C ASN A 215 24.42 28.74 -17.05
N SER A 216 25.01 27.62 -16.64
CA SER A 216 25.94 27.62 -15.50
C SER A 216 27.19 28.43 -15.84
N ALA A 217 27.42 29.54 -15.14
CA ALA A 217 28.69 30.24 -15.23
C ALA A 217 29.78 29.39 -14.57
N THR A 218 30.89 29.14 -15.28
CA THR A 218 32.06 28.41 -14.75
C THR A 218 33.09 29.34 -14.12
N THR A 219 32.94 30.66 -14.33
CA THR A 219 33.71 31.74 -13.71
C THR A 219 32.83 32.49 -12.71
N HIS A 220 33.41 32.88 -11.57
CA HIS A 220 32.69 33.50 -10.44
C HIS A 220 32.35 35.00 -10.68
N ASP A 221 32.23 35.45 -11.92
CA ASP A 221 31.92 36.85 -12.24
C ASP A 221 30.41 37.13 -12.33
N ALA A 222 29.58 36.09 -12.49
CA ALA A 222 28.12 36.17 -12.33
C ALA A 222 27.58 34.95 -11.55
N PHE A 223 26.70 35.18 -10.57
CA PHE A 223 25.97 34.11 -9.88
C PHE A 223 24.88 33.53 -10.79
N SER A 224 25.27 32.75 -11.79
CA SER A 224 24.35 31.94 -12.57
C SER A 224 24.48 30.47 -12.17
N VAL A 225 23.42 29.91 -11.57
CA VAL A 225 23.45 28.59 -10.92
C VAL A 225 23.03 27.45 -11.85
N GLY A 226 22.76 27.71 -13.14
CA GLY A 226 22.46 26.68 -14.14
C GLY A 226 21.24 25.80 -13.84
N SER A 227 20.49 26.12 -12.78
CA SER A 227 19.53 25.21 -12.17
C SER A 227 18.40 25.97 -11.51
N SER A 228 17.27 25.29 -11.42
CA SER A 228 16.02 25.89 -10.95
C SER A 228 15.14 24.85 -10.28
N HIS A 229 14.45 25.26 -9.22
CA HIS A 229 13.44 24.46 -8.53
C HIS A 229 12.05 25.07 -8.75
N TRP A 230 11.14 24.24 -9.24
CA TRP A 230 9.79 24.63 -9.60
C TRP A 230 8.77 23.79 -8.85
N ARG A 231 7.69 24.45 -8.44
CA ARG A 231 6.53 23.79 -7.84
C ARG A 231 5.27 24.10 -8.63
N ILE A 232 4.60 23.07 -9.11
CA ILE A 232 3.22 23.15 -9.61
C ILE A 232 2.28 23.02 -8.43
N ARG A 233 1.24 23.86 -8.39
CA ARG A 233 0.11 23.75 -7.46
C ARG A 233 -1.20 23.78 -8.25
N PHE A 234 -1.97 22.71 -8.17
CA PHE A 234 -3.26 22.62 -8.86
C PHE A 234 -4.28 23.55 -8.19
N THR A 235 -4.88 24.46 -8.98
CA THR A 235 -5.88 25.43 -8.50
C THR A 235 -7.29 25.11 -8.98
N ASN A 236 -7.41 24.38 -10.09
CA ASN A 236 -8.66 23.81 -10.56
C ASN A 236 -8.41 22.50 -11.32
N VAL A 237 -9.16 21.45 -11.00
CA VAL A 237 -9.09 20.13 -11.68
C VAL A 237 -10.41 19.76 -12.36
N THR A 238 -11.36 20.69 -12.45
CA THR A 238 -12.64 20.49 -13.13
C THR A 238 -12.45 20.46 -14.64
N SER A 239 -12.95 19.39 -15.27
CA SER A 239 -12.83 19.17 -16.71
C SER A 239 -13.33 20.37 -17.53
N GLY A 240 -12.50 20.84 -18.47
CA GLY A 240 -12.79 21.98 -19.34
C GLY A 240 -12.49 23.35 -18.72
N SER A 241 -11.94 23.39 -17.51
CA SER A 241 -11.59 24.62 -16.79
C SER A 241 -10.32 24.45 -15.93
N GLU A 242 -9.53 23.42 -16.21
CA GLU A 242 -8.35 23.05 -15.45
C GLU A 242 -7.37 24.23 -15.37
N ALA A 243 -6.78 24.41 -14.20
CA ALA A 243 -5.80 25.47 -13.95
C ALA A 243 -4.78 25.05 -12.90
N TYR A 244 -3.54 25.53 -13.07
CA TYR A 244 -2.52 25.43 -12.03
C TYR A 244 -1.63 26.68 -12.00
N THR A 245 -1.03 26.92 -10.84
CA THR A 245 0.03 27.91 -10.69
C THR A 245 1.38 27.21 -10.61
N ILE A 246 2.37 27.70 -11.33
CA ILE A 246 3.76 27.25 -11.22
C ILE A 246 4.59 28.34 -10.55
N TYR A 247 5.33 27.96 -9.50
CA TYR A 247 6.18 28.85 -8.72
C TYR A 247 7.65 28.51 -8.96
N ARG A 248 8.46 29.53 -9.23
CA ARG A 248 9.92 29.45 -9.09
C ARG A 248 10.28 29.62 -7.61
N LEU A 249 10.94 28.62 -7.01
CA LEU A 249 11.27 28.61 -5.58
C LEU A 249 12.76 28.89 -5.28
N ALA A 250 13.65 28.53 -6.21
CA ALA A 250 15.09 28.79 -6.18
C ALA A 250 15.62 28.70 -7.61
#